data_AF-A0A1H3I3N3-F1
#
_entry.id   AF-A0A1H3I3N3-F1
#
_cell.length_a   1.000
_cell.length_b   1.000
_cell.length_c   1.000
_cell.angle_alpha   90.00
_cell.angle_beta   90.00
_cell.angle_gamma   90.00
#
_symmetry.space_group_name_H-M   'P 1'
#
loop_
_entity.id
_entity.type
_entity.pdbx_description
1 polymer ?
#
loop_
_entity_poly.entity_id
_entity_poly.type
_entity_poly.pdbx_seq_one_letter_code
_entity_poly.pdbx_strand_id
1 'polypeptide(L)'
;MSNAADSAEPLALLPEFMDSSRQRALQVREVRIALAKLEADVAYFQARLELIGELTSNHRLAQRKLFTLLHKAVARQILDTKHQHPDLH
;
A
#
# COMPACT_ATOMS: atom_id res chain seq x y z
N MET A 1 -50.10 -20.98 36.00
CA MET A 1 -49.55 -21.67 34.81
C MET A 1 -49.57 -20.70 33.63
N SER A 2 -48.51 -20.74 32.82
CA SER A 2 -48.29 -20.01 31.56
C SER A 2 -47.97 -18.51 31.65
N ASN A 3 -46.70 -18.16 31.39
CA ASN A 3 -46.41 -17.54 30.10
C ASN A 3 -44.98 -17.91 29.66
N ALA A 4 -44.87 -18.21 28.37
CA ALA A 4 -43.69 -18.43 27.55
C ALA A 4 -42.42 -17.73 28.09
N ALA A 5 -41.29 -18.44 28.27
CA ALA A 5 -40.33 -18.69 27.21
C ALA A 5 -40.11 -17.47 26.29
N ASP A 6 -38.84 -17.16 26.06
CA ASP A 6 -38.35 -16.39 24.92
C ASP A 6 -38.14 -14.88 25.16
N SER A 7 -36.93 -14.54 25.56
CA SER A 7 -36.19 -13.34 25.12
C SER A 7 -34.74 -13.46 25.56
N ALA A 8 -34.14 -14.61 25.25
CA ALA A 8 -32.69 -14.72 25.15
C ALA A 8 -32.35 -14.58 23.66
N GLU A 9 -32.65 -13.43 23.06
CA GLU A 9 -32.19 -13.13 21.70
C GLU A 9 -30.67 -12.91 21.76
N PRO A 10 -29.89 -13.75 21.05
CA PRO A 10 -28.45 -13.78 21.16
C PRO A 10 -27.86 -12.58 20.40
N LEU A 11 -27.45 -11.54 21.12
CA LEU A 11 -26.60 -10.44 20.60
C LEU A 11 -25.19 -10.90 20.16
N ALA A 12 -24.95 -12.20 19.97
CA ALA A 12 -23.64 -12.80 19.70
C ALA A 12 -23.48 -13.35 18.27
N LEU A 13 -24.47 -13.20 17.39
CA LEU A 13 -24.39 -13.62 15.99
C LEU A 13 -24.29 -12.40 15.06
N LEU A 14 -23.26 -11.57 15.25
CA LEU A 14 -22.79 -10.80 14.10
C LEU A 14 -22.24 -11.82 13.08
N PRO A 15 -22.75 -11.83 11.86
CA PRO A 15 -22.40 -12.93 10.96
C PRO A 15 -20.94 -12.86 10.51
N GLU A 16 -20.27 -14.00 10.43
CA GLU A 16 -18.88 -14.22 10.00
C GLU A 16 -18.50 -13.53 8.67
N PHE A 17 -19.50 -13.22 7.83
CA PHE A 17 -19.34 -12.46 6.59
C PHE A 17 -18.98 -10.98 6.80
N MET A 18 -19.34 -10.38 7.94
CA MET A 18 -18.96 -9.02 8.30
C MET A 18 -17.48 -8.91 8.61
N ASP A 19 -16.91 -9.92 9.25
CA ASP A 19 -15.48 -9.99 9.54
C ASP A 19 -14.67 -10.20 8.26
N SER A 20 -15.14 -11.08 7.37
CA SER A 20 -14.54 -11.28 6.04
C SER A 20 -14.53 -10.01 5.19
N SER A 21 -15.62 -9.22 5.24
CA SER A 21 -15.73 -7.96 4.51
C SER A 21 -14.83 -6.87 5.10
N ARG A 22 -14.74 -6.80 6.43
CA ARG A 22 -13.79 -5.92 7.13
C ARG A 22 -12.34 -6.29 6.84
N GLN A 23 -12.00 -7.57 6.83
CA GLN A 23 -10.65 -8.05 6.49
C GLN A 23 -10.27 -7.70 5.05
N ARG A 24 -11.18 -7.86 4.08
CA ARG A 24 -10.94 -7.39 2.70
C ARG A 24 -10.73 -5.87 2.65
N ALA A 25 -11.55 -5.10 3.36
CA ALA A 25 -11.40 -3.64 3.41
C ALA A 25 -10.07 -3.20 4.04
N LEU A 26 -9.60 -3.91 5.07
CA LEU A 26 -8.29 -3.68 5.68
C LEU A 26 -7.15 -4.01 4.73
N GLN A 27 -7.20 -5.17 4.04
CA GLN A 27 -6.20 -5.55 3.04
C GLN A 27 -6.13 -4.52 1.90
N VAL A 28 -7.29 -4.10 1.37
CA VAL A 28 -7.38 -3.04 0.35
C VAL A 28 -6.75 -1.75 0.84
N ARG A 29 -7.03 -1.35 2.09
CA ARG A 29 -6.44 -0.15 2.70
C ARG A 29 -4.93 -0.27 2.83
N GLU A 30 -4.42 -1.41 3.27
CA GLU A 30 -2.98 -1.66 3.42
C GLU A 30 -2.26 -1.58 2.07
N VAL A 31 -2.80 -2.20 1.03
CA VAL A 31 -2.22 -2.13 -0.31
C VAL A 31 -2.24 -0.70 -0.85
N ARG A 32 -3.33 0.06 -0.65
CA ARG A 32 -3.39 1.47 -1.03
C ARG A 32 -2.34 2.33 -0.32
N ILE A 33 -2.13 2.10 0.97
CA ILE A 33 -1.08 2.78 1.74
C ILE A 33 0.30 2.40 1.22
N ALA A 34 0.53 1.11 0.93
CA ALA A 34 1.79 0.65 0.37
C ALA A 34 2.06 1.31 -1.00
N LEU A 35 1.05 1.39 -1.86
CA LEU A 35 1.15 2.03 -3.16
C LEU A 35 1.47 3.52 -3.04
N ALA A 36 0.78 4.24 -2.16
CA ALA A 36 1.03 5.66 -1.90
C ALA A 36 2.46 5.92 -1.40
N LYS A 37 3.01 5.01 -0.57
CA LYS A 37 4.42 5.10 -0.13
C LYS A 37 5.39 4.91 -1.30
N LEU A 38 5.16 3.91 -2.15
CA LEU A 38 6.01 3.69 -3.33
C LEU A 38 5.94 4.88 -4.31
N GLU A 39 4.75 5.47 -4.50
CA GLU A 39 4.58 6.67 -5.34
C GLU A 39 5.30 7.88 -4.74
N ALA A 40 5.27 8.04 -3.41
CA ALA A 40 6.05 9.08 -2.73
C ALA A 40 7.58 8.86 -2.87
N ASP A 41 8.05 7.61 -2.79
CA ASP A 41 9.46 7.27 -3.01
C ASP A 41 9.92 7.60 -4.43
N VAL A 42 9.09 7.32 -5.44
CA VAL A 42 9.36 7.71 -6.84
C VAL A 42 9.54 9.22 -6.95
N ALA A 43 8.59 10.00 -6.42
CA ALA A 43 8.64 11.45 -6.45
C ALA A 43 9.89 12.00 -5.74
N TYR A 44 10.23 11.43 -4.57
CA TYR A 44 11.43 11.79 -3.83
C TYR A 44 12.71 11.51 -4.63
N PHE A 45 12.83 10.33 -5.25
CA PHE A 45 14.01 9.98 -6.04
C PHE A 45 14.14 10.84 -7.30
N GLN A 46 13.03 11.18 -7.96
CA GLN A 46 13.03 12.12 -9.08
C GLN A 46 13.53 13.50 -8.66
N ALA A 47 12.96 14.07 -7.60
CA ALA A 47 13.41 15.34 -7.06
C ALA A 47 14.89 15.29 -6.67
N ARG A 48 15.35 14.18 -6.10
CA ARG A 48 16.76 14.03 -5.73
C ARG A 48 17.69 13.97 -6.94
N LEU A 49 17.27 13.31 -8.02
CA LEU A 49 18.02 13.27 -9.28
C LEU A 49 18.13 14.65 -9.93
N GLU A 50 17.07 15.47 -9.85
CA GLU A 50 17.06 16.86 -10.33
C GLU A 50 17.99 17.76 -9.50
N LEU A 51 18.05 17.52 -8.18
CA LEU A 51 18.93 18.25 -7.26
C LEU A 51 20.40 17.83 -7.34
N ILE A 52 20.70 16.65 -7.90
CA ILE A 52 22.07 16.27 -8.24
C ILE A 52 22.45 17.07 -9.49
N GLY A 53 22.99 18.27 -9.25
CA GLY A 53 23.53 19.14 -10.29
C GLY A 53 24.75 18.53 -10.99
N GLU A 54 25.74 19.35 -11.34
CA GLU A 54 26.88 18.87 -12.14
C GLU A 54 27.65 17.71 -11.48
N LEU A 55 28.00 16.71 -12.30
CA LEU A 55 28.64 15.46 -11.87
C LEU A 55 30.16 15.60 -11.76
N THR A 56 30.60 16.63 -11.04
CA THR A 56 32.02 17.00 -10.92
C THR A 56 32.80 16.11 -9.96
N SER A 57 32.13 15.20 -9.25
CA SER A 57 32.78 14.26 -8.34
C SER A 57 32.23 12.84 -8.46
N ASN A 58 33.09 11.87 -8.18
CA ASN A 58 32.72 10.45 -8.13
C ASN A 58 31.57 10.19 -7.13
N HIS A 59 31.49 10.96 -6.05
CA HIS A 59 30.40 10.86 -5.09
C HIS A 59 29.05 11.24 -5.72
N ARG A 60 28.98 12.36 -6.44
CA ARG A 60 27.75 12.80 -7.13
C ARG A 60 27.36 11.82 -8.24
N LEU A 61 28.36 11.29 -8.96
CA LEU A 61 28.14 10.25 -9.96
C LEU A 61 27.55 8.97 -9.34
N ALA A 62 28.09 8.54 -8.20
CA ALA A 62 27.58 7.38 -7.47
C ALA A 62 26.15 7.60 -6.96
N GLN A 63 25.86 8.78 -6.40
CA GLN A 63 24.50 9.16 -5.98
C GLN A 63 23.52 9.11 -7.15
N ARG A 64 23.87 9.69 -8.30
CA ARG A 64 23.00 9.67 -9.49
C ARG A 64 22.70 8.24 -9.93
N LYS A 65 23.72 7.38 -9.98
CA LYS A 65 23.56 5.94 -10.30
C LYS A 65 22.63 5.26 -9.29
N LEU A 66 22.83 5.49 -8.00
CA LEU A 66 22.01 4.91 -6.95
C LEU A 66 20.54 5.32 -7.07
N PHE A 67 20.25 6.63 -7.12
CA PHE A 67 18.87 7.12 -7.22
C PHE A 67 18.18 6.70 -8.52
N THR A 68 18.93 6.56 -9.62
CA THR A 68 18.38 6.01 -10.87
C THR A 68 17.98 4.54 -10.71
N LEU A 69 18.79 3.73 -10.01
CA LEU A 69 18.47 2.32 -9.73
C LEU A 69 17.27 2.20 -8.80
N LEU A 70 17.22 2.99 -7.73
CA LEU A 70 16.11 3.01 -6.79
C LEU A 70 14.81 3.43 -7.47
N HIS A 71 14.83 4.49 -8.28
CA HIS A 71 13.68 4.93 -9.07
C HIS A 71 13.11 3.81 -9.95
N LYS A 72 13.97 3.12 -10.70
CA LYS A 72 13.56 1.98 -11.54
C LYS A 72 13.01 0.80 -10.73
N ALA A 73 13.64 0.49 -9.60
CA ALA A 73 13.22 -0.62 -8.75
C ALA A 73 11.82 -0.36 -8.14
N VAL A 74 11.58 0.84 -7.61
CA VAL A 74 10.27 1.21 -7.04
C VAL A 74 9.21 1.30 -8.13
N ALA A 75 9.53 1.87 -9.30
CA ALA A 75 8.59 1.90 -10.43
C ALA A 75 8.15 0.48 -10.83
N ARG A 76 9.07 -0.49 -10.82
CA ARG A 76 8.73 -1.90 -11.06
C ARG A 76 7.85 -2.48 -9.95
N GLN A 77 8.17 -2.21 -8.68
CA GLN A 77 7.37 -2.68 -7.56
C GLN A 77 5.94 -2.12 -7.58
N ILE A 78 5.75 -0.88 -8.04
CA ILE A 78 4.43 -0.28 -8.26
C ILE A 78 3.66 -1.09 -9.31
N LEU A 79 4.28 -1.41 -10.45
CA LEU A 79 3.65 -2.20 -11.51
C LEU A 79 3.28 -3.60 -11.02
N ASP A 80 4.19 -4.26 -10.31
CA ASP A 80 3.96 -5.60 -9.76
C ASP A 80 2.81 -5.58 -8.73
N THR A 81 2.78 -4.57 -7.84
CA THR A 81 1.70 -4.38 -6.84
C THR A 81 0.34 -4.14 -7.52
N LYS A 82 0.32 -3.29 -8.55
CA LYS A 82 -0.87 -3.00 -9.36
C LYS A 82 -1.38 -4.24 -10.10
N HIS A 83 -0.47 -5.06 -10.62
CA HIS A 83 -0.82 -6.31 -11.29
C HIS A 83 -1.38 -7.37 -10.34
N GLN A 84 -0.84 -7.46 -9.11
CA GLN A 84 -1.33 -8.38 -8.08
C GLN A 84 -2.69 -7.97 -7.50
N HIS A 85 -3.06 -6.69 -7.61
CA HIS A 85 -4.29 -6.14 -7.04
C HIS A 85 -5.06 -5.31 -8.08
N PRO A 86 -5.62 -5.94 -9.14
CA PRO A 86 -6.31 -5.25 -10.22
C PRO A 86 -7.55 -4.49 -9.75
N ASP A 87 -8.17 -4.93 -8.65
CA ASP A 87 -9.37 -4.33 -8.06
C ASP A 87 -9.13 -2.96 -7.39
N LEU A 88 -7.88 -2.49 -7.37
CA LEU A 88 -7.49 -1.20 -6.79
C LEU A 88 -7.38 -0.07 -7.82
N HIS A 89 -7.63 -0.37 -9.10
CA HIS A 89 -7.54 0.56 -10.23
C HIS A 89 -8.86 1.26 -10.58
#